data_AF-D7VQZ8-F1
#
_entry.id   AF-D7VQZ8-F1
#
_cell.length_a   1.000
_cell.length_b   1.000
_cell.length_c   1.000
_cell.angle_alpha   90.00
_cell.angle_beta   90.00
_cell.angle_gamma   90.00
#
_symmetry.space_group_name_H-M   'P 1'
#
loop_
_entity.id
_entity.type
_entity.pdbx_description
1 polymer ?
#
loop_
_entity_poly.entity_id
_entity_poly.type
_entity_poly.pdbx_seq_one_letter_code
_entity_poly.pdbx_strand_id
1 'polypeptide(L)'
;MGKIFELIADSALEILDSYYDECHVCNRTDIDLYAYQGKLHLENGEVDDDIYAACASCIAEGNLTHSCDFAYLEIIDRYLGLKNLDEEAYLQNKKMLAEKYQKTPDIPIFMQYEDRPLCCNDIAEFTGYPKDAEECYDLTEKALYWEKQVTVKSEFYNFRKYGPPESKRDIAFFCCTHCQTRYFTFQFT
;
A
#
# COMPACT_ATOMS: atom_id res chain seq x y z
N MET A 1 -1.28 12.88 4.39
CA MET A 1 -0.47 12.00 5.26
C MET A 1 -1.31 11.63 6.45
N GLY A 2 -1.54 10.34 6.61
CA GLY A 2 -2.24 9.77 7.75
C GLY A 2 -1.50 10.04 9.03
N LYS A 3 -2.26 10.10 10.13
CA LYS A 3 -1.73 10.29 11.48
C LYS A 3 -1.33 8.97 12.11
N ILE A 4 -2.03 7.87 11.76
CA ILE A 4 -1.74 6.54 12.30
C ILE A 4 -0.66 5.86 11.45
N PHE A 5 -0.87 5.78 10.13
CA PHE A 5 0.12 5.28 9.20
C PHE A 5 0.43 6.33 8.14
N GLU A 6 1.73 6.55 7.89
CA GLU A 6 2.20 7.60 6.99
C GLU A 6 1.59 7.48 5.57
N LEU A 7 1.49 6.24 5.08
CA LEU A 7 1.13 5.91 3.72
C LEU A 7 -0.38 5.66 3.52
N ILE A 8 -1.21 5.88 4.53
CA ILE A 8 -2.65 5.65 4.45
C ILE A 8 -3.40 6.81 5.11
N ALA A 9 -4.28 7.47 4.36
CA ALA A 9 -5.13 8.50 4.91
C ALA A 9 -6.02 7.93 6.02
N ASP A 10 -6.20 8.65 7.13
CA ASP A 10 -6.98 8.18 8.29
C ASP A 10 -8.41 7.75 7.91
N SER A 11 -9.01 8.42 6.92
CA SER A 11 -10.36 8.10 6.42
C SER A 11 -10.43 6.82 5.57
N ALA A 12 -9.29 6.28 5.18
CA ALA A 12 -9.14 5.07 4.38
C ALA A 12 -8.62 3.89 5.19
N LEU A 13 -8.43 4.06 6.51
CA LEU A 13 -8.02 2.98 7.40
C LEU A 13 -9.15 1.95 7.56
N GLU A 14 -8.76 0.69 7.48
CA GLU A 14 -9.62 -0.46 7.70
C GLU A 14 -9.13 -1.20 8.95
N ILE A 15 -9.91 -1.08 10.03
CA ILE A 15 -9.68 -1.84 11.26
C ILE A 15 -10.25 -3.25 11.04
N LEU A 16 -9.51 -4.26 11.46
CA LEU A 16 -9.96 -5.65 11.44
C LEU A 16 -11.24 -5.81 12.28
N ASP A 17 -12.09 -6.75 11.88
CA ASP A 17 -13.34 -7.01 12.60
C ASP A 17 -13.09 -7.79 13.91
N SER A 18 -14.17 -8.07 14.64
CA SER A 18 -14.13 -8.76 15.94
C SER A 18 -13.66 -10.22 15.88
N TYR A 19 -13.37 -10.77 14.69
CA TYR A 19 -12.73 -12.08 14.57
C TYR A 19 -11.28 -12.04 15.06
N TYR A 20 -10.63 -10.88 14.97
CA TYR A 20 -9.28 -10.65 15.46
C TYR A 20 -9.35 -9.88 16.78
N ASP A 21 -8.99 -10.52 17.88
CA ASP A 21 -9.15 -9.97 19.24
C ASP A 21 -7.82 -9.65 19.95
N GLU A 22 -6.68 -10.10 19.41
CA GLU A 22 -5.35 -9.82 19.95
C GLU A 22 -4.33 -9.42 18.87
N CYS A 23 -3.37 -8.58 19.26
CA CYS A 23 -2.22 -8.28 18.42
C CYS A 23 -1.20 -9.42 18.46
N HIS A 24 -0.87 -9.99 17.31
CA HIS A 24 0.03 -11.15 17.18
C HIS A 24 1.48 -10.88 17.61
N VAL A 25 1.83 -9.60 17.82
CA VAL A 25 3.19 -9.18 18.18
C VAL A 25 3.33 -8.90 19.67
N CYS A 26 2.30 -8.31 20.31
CA CYS A 26 2.37 -7.86 21.70
C CYS A 26 1.30 -8.47 22.61
N ASN A 27 0.43 -9.33 22.07
CA ASN A 27 -0.66 -10.04 22.77
C ASN A 27 -1.63 -9.12 23.52
N ARG A 28 -1.66 -7.82 23.17
CA ARG A 28 -2.64 -6.89 23.73
C ARG A 28 -3.98 -7.08 23.03
N THR A 29 -5.03 -7.14 23.83
CA THR A 29 -6.44 -7.13 23.43
C THR A 29 -7.03 -5.73 23.53
N ASP A 30 -8.29 -5.55 23.10
CA ASP A 30 -9.05 -4.28 23.23
C ASP A 30 -8.35 -3.07 22.58
N ILE A 31 -7.65 -3.32 21.46
CA ILE A 31 -6.97 -2.31 20.66
C ILE A 31 -7.32 -2.48 19.18
N ASP A 32 -7.22 -1.40 18.41
CA ASP A 32 -7.40 -1.47 16.96
C ASP A 32 -6.29 -2.33 16.33
N LEU A 33 -6.72 -3.31 15.54
CA LEU A 33 -5.85 -4.22 14.79
C LEU A 33 -5.97 -3.95 13.30
N TYR A 34 -4.86 -4.12 12.59
CA TYR A 34 -4.75 -3.91 11.16
C TYR A 34 -4.17 -5.17 10.51
N ALA A 35 -4.61 -5.45 9.28
CA ALA A 35 -4.07 -6.55 8.48
C ALA A 35 -2.58 -6.33 8.23
N TYR A 36 -1.77 -7.35 8.52
CA TYR A 36 -0.34 -7.33 8.27
C TYR A 36 0.18 -8.75 8.07
N GLN A 37 0.32 -9.20 6.83
CA GLN A 37 0.83 -10.50 6.44
C GLN A 37 2.36 -10.46 6.41
N GLY A 38 2.97 -10.84 7.52
CA GLY A 38 4.41 -10.71 7.65
C GLY A 38 5.05 -11.61 8.68
N LYS A 39 6.26 -11.20 9.05
CA LYS A 39 7.17 -11.94 9.91
C LYS A 39 7.69 -11.03 11.00
N LEU A 40 7.74 -11.54 12.21
CA LEU A 40 8.38 -10.90 13.36
C LEU A 40 9.77 -11.51 13.57
N HIS A 41 10.78 -10.65 13.57
CA HIS A 41 12.17 -11.04 13.81
C HIS A 41 12.50 -10.82 15.29
N LEU A 42 12.64 -11.92 16.03
CA LEU A 42 12.86 -11.93 17.47
C LEU A 42 14.33 -11.67 17.82
N GLU A 43 14.59 -11.18 19.03
CA GLU A 43 15.96 -10.88 19.50
C GLU A 43 16.86 -12.12 19.59
N ASN A 44 16.27 -13.30 19.76
CA ASN A 44 16.98 -14.58 19.77
C ASN A 44 17.37 -15.06 18.35
N GLY A 45 17.02 -14.31 17.30
CA GLY A 45 17.26 -14.65 15.90
C GLY A 45 16.21 -15.57 15.28
N GLU A 46 15.18 -15.98 16.03
CA GLU A 46 14.04 -16.71 15.49
C GLU A 46 13.12 -15.77 14.70
N VAL A 47 12.37 -16.36 13.76
CA VAL A 47 11.39 -15.65 12.95
C VAL A 47 10.05 -16.31 13.16
N ASP A 48 9.08 -15.54 13.64
CA ASP A 48 7.67 -15.92 13.68
C ASP A 48 7.02 -15.43 12.38
N ASP A 49 6.50 -16.34 11.57
CA ASP A 49 5.89 -16.05 10.27
C ASP A 49 4.35 -16.13 10.26
N ASP A 50 3.72 -16.21 11.43
CA ASP A 50 2.26 -16.26 11.60
C ASP A 50 1.67 -14.90 12.04
N ILE A 51 2.22 -13.82 11.50
CA ILE A 51 1.71 -12.47 11.73
C ILE A 51 0.72 -12.14 10.62
N TYR A 52 -0.55 -11.93 10.99
CA TYR A 52 -1.62 -11.47 10.10
C TYR A 52 -2.49 -10.35 10.70
N ALA A 53 -2.40 -10.10 12.02
CA ALA A 53 -3.09 -9.02 12.71
C ALA A 53 -2.17 -8.31 13.71
N ALA A 54 -1.92 -7.02 13.50
CA ALA A 54 -1.02 -6.24 14.37
C ALA A 54 -1.58 -4.84 14.68
N CYS A 55 -1.25 -4.33 15.86
CA CYS A 55 -1.61 -2.98 16.25
C CYS A 55 -0.66 -1.95 15.62
N ALA A 56 -1.11 -0.69 15.53
CA ALA A 56 -0.34 0.38 14.91
C ALA A 56 1.07 0.56 15.50
N SER A 57 1.24 0.46 16.82
CA SER A 57 2.56 0.56 17.46
C SER A 57 3.49 -0.56 17.01
N CYS A 58 3.00 -1.81 16.93
CA CYS A 58 3.82 -2.95 16.51
C CYS A 58 4.20 -2.88 15.03
N ILE A 59 3.32 -2.34 14.18
CA ILE A 59 3.64 -2.13 12.76
C ILE A 59 4.68 -1.00 12.59
N ALA A 60 4.56 0.09 13.34
CA ALA A 60 5.44 1.24 13.19
C ALA A 60 6.84 1.04 13.82
N GLU A 61 6.90 0.35 14.96
CA GLU A 61 8.09 0.26 15.82
C GLU A 61 8.65 -1.17 15.93
N GLY A 62 7.85 -2.19 15.59
CA GLY A 62 8.26 -3.58 15.69
C GLY A 62 9.28 -3.97 14.62
N ASN A 63 9.95 -5.09 14.87
CA ASN A 63 10.89 -5.69 13.92
C ASN A 63 10.13 -6.59 12.94
N LEU A 64 9.19 -5.99 12.20
CA LEU A 64 8.33 -6.68 11.24
C LEU A 64 8.84 -6.53 9.81
N THR A 65 8.61 -7.57 9.00
CA THR A 65 8.76 -7.52 7.54
C THR A 65 7.58 -8.23 6.88
N HIS A 66 7.01 -7.64 5.84
CA HIS A 66 6.02 -8.24 4.97
C HIS A 66 6.51 -9.55 4.37
N SER A 67 5.61 -10.51 4.30
CA SER A 67 5.83 -11.74 3.58
C SER A 67 5.67 -11.48 2.08
N CYS A 68 6.45 -12.17 1.25
CA CYS A 68 6.40 -12.03 -0.21
C CYS A 68 6.63 -10.60 -0.74
N ASP A 69 7.38 -9.77 -0.01
CA ASP A 69 7.68 -8.38 -0.37
C ASP A 69 8.51 -8.19 -1.65
N PHE A 70 9.17 -9.26 -2.12
CA PHE A 70 10.04 -9.24 -3.30
C PHE A 70 9.40 -8.58 -4.52
N ALA A 71 8.10 -8.80 -4.76
CA ALA A 71 7.40 -8.23 -5.91
C ALA A 71 7.33 -6.70 -5.84
N TYR A 72 7.10 -6.14 -4.65
CA TYR A 72 7.05 -4.69 -4.47
C TYR A 72 8.45 -4.07 -4.43
N LEU A 73 9.42 -4.76 -3.84
CA LEU A 73 10.83 -4.33 -3.87
C LEU A 73 11.37 -4.24 -5.31
N GLU A 74 10.95 -5.13 -6.22
CA GLU A 74 11.27 -5.03 -7.65
C GLU A 74 10.64 -3.79 -8.32
N ILE A 75 9.44 -3.38 -7.89
CA ILE A 75 8.79 -2.16 -8.36
C ILE A 75 9.57 -0.92 -7.89
N ILE A 76 10.01 -0.91 -6.63
CA ILE A 76 10.89 0.12 -6.09
C ILE A 76 12.21 0.19 -6.88
N ASP A 77 12.86 -0.95 -7.11
CA ASP A 77 14.11 -1.03 -7.87
C ASP A 77 13.95 -0.46 -9.28
N ARG A 78 12.87 -0.85 -9.98
CA ARG A 78 12.56 -0.32 -11.31
C ARG A 78 12.34 1.18 -11.28
N TYR A 79 11.55 1.69 -10.33
CA TYR A 79 11.28 3.11 -10.19
C TYR A 79 12.55 3.93 -9.98
N LEU A 80 13.43 3.48 -9.07
CA LEU A 80 14.70 4.14 -8.79
C LEU A 80 15.69 4.00 -9.95
N GLY A 81 15.69 2.87 -10.66
CA GLY A 81 16.54 2.67 -11.84
C GLY A 81 16.20 3.59 -13.02
N LEU A 82 15.00 4.15 -13.05
CA LEU A 82 14.61 5.21 -14.00
C LEU A 82 15.12 6.61 -13.59
N LYS A 83 15.69 6.74 -12.39
CA LYS A 83 16.29 7.96 -11.88
C LYS A 83 17.80 7.89 -12.15
N ASN A 84 18.38 8.98 -12.63
CA ASN A 84 19.84 9.13 -12.75
C ASN A 84 20.46 9.42 -11.37
N LEU A 85 20.32 8.49 -10.43
CA LEU A 85 20.92 8.56 -9.10
C LEU A 85 22.33 7.97 -9.13
N ASP A 86 23.20 8.44 -8.24
CA ASP A 86 24.42 7.71 -7.90
C ASP A 86 24.11 6.51 -7.00
N GLU A 87 25.10 5.65 -6.79
CA GLU A 87 24.96 4.40 -6.03
C GLU A 87 24.54 4.64 -4.57
N GLU A 88 25.10 5.66 -3.93
CA GLU A 88 24.79 5.99 -2.53
C GLU A 88 23.33 6.44 -2.38
N ALA A 89 22.90 7.39 -3.23
CA ALA A 89 21.53 7.88 -3.25
C ALA A 89 20.53 6.78 -3.64
N TYR A 90 20.90 5.87 -4.55
CA TYR A 90 20.07 4.71 -4.90
C TYR A 90 19.84 3.82 -3.68
N LEU A 91 20.92 3.40 -2.99
CA LEU A 91 20.84 2.51 -1.84
C LEU A 91 20.08 3.15 -0.68
N GLN A 92 20.32 4.44 -0.43
CA GLN A 92 19.60 5.18 0.61
C GLN A 92 18.10 5.26 0.31
N ASN A 93 17.71 5.62 -0.91
CA ASN A 93 16.31 5.70 -1.29
C ASN A 93 15.63 4.33 -1.26
N LYS A 94 16.30 3.27 -1.74
CA LYS A 94 15.77 1.91 -1.69
C LYS A 94 15.49 1.48 -0.26
N LYS A 95 16.46 1.69 0.63
CA LYS A 95 16.31 1.36 2.06
C LYS A 95 15.15 2.13 2.68
N MET A 96 15.08 3.44 2.44
CA MET A 96 14.00 4.29 2.96
C MET A 96 12.61 3.82 2.49
N LEU A 97 12.44 3.56 1.19
CA LEU A 97 11.15 3.12 0.63
C LEU A 97 10.76 1.73 1.17
N ALA A 98 11.72 0.80 1.25
CA ALA A 98 11.48 -0.51 1.83
C ALA A 98 11.06 -0.39 3.31
N GLU A 99 11.76 0.41 4.13
CA GLU A 99 11.42 0.61 5.54
C GLU A 99 10.02 1.22 5.73
N LYS A 100 9.64 2.20 4.89
CA LYS A 100 8.27 2.75 4.91
C LYS A 100 7.23 1.69 4.57
N TYR A 101 7.50 0.86 3.58
CA TYR A 101 6.62 -0.25 3.21
C TYR A 101 6.44 -1.25 4.36
N GLN A 102 7.53 -1.67 5.01
CA GLN A 102 7.46 -2.60 6.16
C GLN A 102 6.66 -2.02 7.35
N LYS A 103 6.54 -0.69 7.45
CA LYS A 103 5.78 0.00 8.50
C LYS A 103 4.35 0.36 8.09
N THR A 104 3.85 -0.26 7.03
CA THR A 104 2.52 -0.01 6.49
C THR A 104 1.70 -1.30 6.52
N PRO A 105 0.45 -1.31 7.04
CA PRO A 105 -0.43 -2.47 6.98
C PRO A 105 -0.84 -2.79 5.53
N ASP A 106 -1.42 -3.97 5.31
CA ASP A 106 -1.93 -4.44 4.00
C ASP A 106 -3.24 -3.77 3.61
N ILE A 107 -3.19 -2.44 3.48
CA ILE A 107 -4.32 -1.58 3.15
C ILE A 107 -3.92 -0.62 2.03
N PRO A 108 -4.50 -0.72 0.83
CA PRO A 108 -5.59 -1.64 0.47
C PRO A 108 -5.08 -3.08 0.37
N ILE A 109 -6.01 -4.04 0.42
CA ILE A 109 -5.71 -5.43 0.11
C ILE A 109 -5.52 -5.54 -1.41
N PHE A 110 -4.31 -5.90 -1.83
CA PHE A 110 -4.00 -6.19 -3.23
C PHE A 110 -4.26 -7.66 -3.54
N MET A 111 -5.11 -7.94 -4.53
CA MET A 111 -5.53 -9.30 -4.86
C MET A 111 -4.48 -10.09 -5.63
N GLN A 112 -3.59 -9.41 -6.35
CA GLN A 112 -2.60 -10.05 -7.22
C GLN A 112 -1.17 -9.87 -6.70
N TYR A 113 -0.77 -8.63 -6.48
CA TYR A 113 0.53 -8.24 -5.95
C TYR A 113 0.45 -6.82 -5.43
N GLU A 114 1.23 -6.49 -4.41
CA GLU A 114 1.36 -5.11 -3.92
C GLU A 114 1.89 -4.20 -5.03
N ASP A 115 1.16 -3.12 -5.33
CA ASP A 115 1.44 -2.21 -6.45
C ASP A 115 1.15 -0.74 -6.11
N ARG A 116 1.50 -0.33 -4.89
CA ARG A 116 1.48 1.08 -4.47
C ARG A 116 2.28 1.99 -5.41
N PRO A 117 1.66 3.08 -5.93
CA PRO A 117 2.35 4.04 -6.78
C PRO A 117 3.53 4.74 -6.11
N LEU A 118 4.58 4.99 -6.90
CA LEU A 118 5.78 5.73 -6.47
C LEU A 118 5.84 7.09 -7.18
N CYS A 119 6.07 8.17 -6.42
CA CYS A 119 6.14 9.53 -6.96
C CYS A 119 7.01 10.42 -6.07
N CYS A 120 7.76 11.35 -6.69
CA CYS A 120 8.65 12.27 -5.96
C CYS A 120 9.65 11.56 -5.01
N ASN A 121 10.15 10.38 -5.41
CA ASN A 121 11.03 9.52 -4.60
C ASN A 121 10.40 9.04 -3.29
N ASP A 122 9.07 8.93 -3.26
CA ASP A 122 8.30 8.47 -2.12
C ASP A 122 7.18 7.51 -2.56
N ILE A 123 6.62 6.78 -1.60
CA ILE A 123 5.40 5.98 -1.80
C ILE A 123 4.18 6.90 -1.72
N ALA A 124 3.27 6.78 -2.68
CA ALA A 124 2.03 7.55 -2.68
C ALA A 124 1.09 7.08 -1.55
N GLU A 125 0.43 8.03 -0.90
CA GLU A 125 -0.53 7.77 0.17
C GLU A 125 -1.79 7.11 -0.40
N PHE A 126 -2.23 6.00 0.19
CA PHE A 126 -3.55 5.42 -0.08
C PHE A 126 -4.64 6.32 0.50
N THR A 127 -5.60 6.69 -0.33
CA THR A 127 -6.66 7.66 -0.02
C THR A 127 -8.06 7.05 0.01
N GLY A 128 -8.17 5.74 -0.25
CA GLY A 128 -9.42 4.98 -0.19
C GLY A 128 -9.82 4.37 -1.53
N TYR A 129 -11.07 3.91 -1.58
CA TYR A 129 -11.70 3.33 -2.76
C TYR A 129 -12.78 4.29 -3.29
N PRO A 130 -13.20 4.15 -4.56
CA PRO A 130 -14.38 4.84 -5.06
C PRO A 130 -15.61 4.49 -4.23
N LYS A 131 -16.38 5.50 -3.82
CA LYS A 131 -17.64 5.33 -3.07
C LYS A 131 -18.82 5.03 -3.99
N ASP A 132 -18.80 5.62 -5.18
CA ASP A 132 -19.88 5.53 -6.16
C ASP A 132 -19.33 5.49 -7.59
N ALA A 133 -20.24 5.38 -8.56
CA ALA A 133 -19.88 5.32 -9.97
C ALA A 133 -19.31 6.64 -10.48
N GLU A 134 -19.71 7.79 -9.94
CA GLU A 134 -19.17 9.09 -10.37
C GLU A 134 -17.72 9.24 -9.94
N GLU A 135 -17.34 8.80 -8.75
CA GLU A 135 -15.93 8.75 -8.33
C GLU A 135 -15.11 7.83 -9.24
N CYS A 136 -15.67 6.69 -9.69
CA CYS A 136 -15.01 5.86 -10.71
C CYS A 136 -14.85 6.62 -12.05
N TYR A 137 -15.83 7.40 -12.47
CA TYR A 137 -15.73 8.14 -13.73
C TYR A 137 -14.66 9.23 -13.67
N ASP A 138 -14.71 10.03 -12.61
CA ASP A 138 -13.76 11.10 -12.31
C ASP A 138 -12.32 10.59 -12.26
N LEU A 139 -12.12 9.39 -11.71
CA LEU A 139 -10.82 8.72 -11.65
C LEU A 139 -10.16 8.66 -13.03
N THR A 140 -10.89 8.15 -14.01
CA THR A 140 -10.35 7.87 -15.33
C THR A 140 -9.92 9.14 -16.05
N GLU A 141 -10.49 10.29 -15.69
CA GLU A 141 -10.18 11.58 -16.29
C GLU A 141 -9.09 12.35 -15.53
N LYS A 142 -9.00 12.16 -14.20
CA LYS A 142 -8.22 13.05 -13.31
C LYS A 142 -7.04 12.37 -12.59
N ALA A 143 -6.85 11.06 -12.75
CA ALA A 143 -5.76 10.31 -12.13
C ALA A 143 -4.95 9.51 -13.18
N LEU A 144 -3.67 9.29 -12.86
CA LEU A 144 -2.79 8.46 -13.67
C LEU A 144 -3.02 6.99 -13.31
N TYR A 145 -3.18 6.14 -14.33
CA TYR A 145 -3.21 4.70 -14.12
C TYR A 145 -1.81 4.18 -13.80
N TRP A 146 -1.72 3.39 -12.73
CA TRP A 146 -0.51 2.75 -12.27
C TRP A 146 -0.64 1.24 -12.36
N GLU A 147 0.34 0.62 -13.02
CA GLU A 147 0.53 -0.84 -13.03
C GLU A 147 2.04 -1.10 -13.06
N LYS A 148 2.66 -1.26 -11.89
CA LYS A 148 4.11 -1.28 -11.64
C LYS A 148 4.88 0.00 -12.05
N GLN A 149 4.25 0.86 -12.82
CA GLN A 149 4.68 2.18 -13.29
C GLN A 149 3.48 2.91 -13.90
N VAL A 150 3.64 4.21 -14.19
CA VAL A 150 2.64 4.93 -14.99
C VAL A 150 2.57 4.31 -16.39
N THR A 151 1.38 3.87 -16.79
CA THR A 151 1.15 3.25 -18.09
C THR A 151 -0.14 3.75 -18.74
N VAL A 152 -0.34 3.41 -20.02
CA VAL A 152 -1.56 3.74 -20.74
C VAL A 152 -2.68 2.85 -20.21
N LYS A 153 -3.73 3.46 -19.65
CA LYS A 153 -4.94 2.73 -19.25
C LYS A 153 -5.58 2.04 -20.44
N SER A 154 -6.08 0.82 -20.23
CA SER A 154 -6.89 0.12 -21.21
C SER A 154 -8.16 0.92 -21.55
N GLU A 155 -8.64 0.85 -22.81
CA GLU A 155 -9.89 1.49 -23.19
C GLU A 155 -11.08 0.96 -22.37
N PHE A 156 -11.01 -0.29 -21.92
CA PHE A 156 -12.02 -0.95 -21.09
C PHE A 156 -12.11 -0.33 -19.69
N TYR A 157 -11.11 0.44 -19.26
CA TYR A 157 -11.15 1.19 -18.01
C TYR A 157 -11.85 2.54 -18.17
N ASN A 158 -12.46 2.82 -19.33
CA ASN A 158 -13.41 3.92 -19.47
C ASN A 158 -14.75 3.52 -18.84
N PHE A 159 -14.86 3.71 -17.52
CA PHE A 159 -16.05 3.33 -16.76
C PHE A 159 -17.31 4.10 -17.17
N ARG A 160 -17.21 5.28 -17.80
CA ARG A 160 -18.38 5.95 -18.40
C ARG A 160 -18.95 5.17 -19.58
N LYS A 161 -18.10 4.49 -20.35
CA LYS A 161 -18.49 3.70 -21.54
C LYS A 161 -18.86 2.26 -21.17
N TYR A 162 -18.09 1.64 -20.27
CA TYR A 162 -18.20 0.20 -19.97
C TYR A 162 -18.84 -0.11 -18.61
N GLY A 163 -19.13 0.90 -17.80
CA GLY A 163 -19.60 0.76 -16.42
C GLY A 163 -18.44 0.61 -15.42
N PRO A 164 -18.67 0.92 -14.12
CA PRO A 164 -17.70 0.63 -13.07
C PRO A 164 -17.56 -0.88 -12.84
N PRO A 165 -16.47 -1.34 -12.19
CA PRO A 165 -16.35 -2.75 -11.79
C PRO A 165 -17.45 -3.14 -10.79
N GLU A 166 -17.70 -4.44 -10.69
CA GLU A 166 -18.67 -5.00 -9.73
C GLU A 166 -18.27 -4.67 -8.30
N SER A 167 -16.99 -4.91 -7.96
CA SER A 167 -16.39 -4.51 -6.70
C SER A 167 -15.61 -3.20 -6.90
N LYS A 168 -16.00 -2.17 -6.15
CA LYS A 168 -15.24 -0.91 -6.13
C LYS A 168 -13.90 -1.06 -5.39
N ARG A 169 -13.74 -2.11 -4.59
CA ARG A 169 -12.49 -2.42 -3.89
C ARG A 169 -11.37 -2.87 -4.84
N ASP A 170 -11.74 -3.25 -6.06
CA ASP A 170 -10.78 -3.59 -7.11
C ASP A 170 -9.98 -2.36 -7.56
N ILE A 171 -10.49 -1.15 -7.28
CA ILE A 171 -9.85 0.13 -7.59
C ILE A 171 -9.37 0.79 -6.30
N ALA A 172 -8.07 1.07 -6.20
CA ALA A 172 -7.50 1.82 -5.08
C ALA A 172 -7.00 3.20 -5.53
N PHE A 173 -7.25 4.23 -4.71
CA PHE A 173 -6.83 5.61 -4.97
C PHE A 173 -5.59 5.97 -4.18
N PHE A 174 -4.64 6.61 -4.86
CA PHE A 174 -3.43 7.11 -4.22
C PHE A 174 -3.17 8.57 -4.56
N CYS A 175 -2.47 9.27 -3.67
CA CYS A 175 -2.06 10.65 -3.87
C CYS A 175 -0.60 10.83 -3.45
N CYS A 176 0.21 11.43 -4.32
CA CYS A 176 1.55 11.87 -3.92
C CYS A 176 1.43 13.04 -2.93
N THR A 177 2.00 12.88 -1.74
CA THR A 177 1.96 13.89 -0.68
C THR A 177 2.78 15.13 -1.02
N HIS A 178 3.79 14.99 -1.90
CA HIS A 178 4.68 16.07 -2.32
C HIS A 178 4.13 16.94 -3.45
N CYS A 179 3.59 16.32 -4.51
CA CYS A 179 3.14 17.02 -5.71
C CYS A 179 1.63 16.94 -5.98
N GLN A 180 0.87 16.24 -5.12
CA GLN A 180 -0.58 16.06 -5.23
C GLN A 180 -1.05 15.33 -6.50
N THR A 181 -0.13 14.70 -7.24
CA THR A 181 -0.48 13.83 -8.36
C THR A 181 -1.31 12.65 -7.85
N ARG A 182 -2.46 12.43 -8.47
CA ARG A 182 -3.38 11.34 -8.14
C ARG A 182 -3.10 10.14 -9.03
N TYR A 183 -3.11 8.97 -8.42
CA TYR A 183 -2.93 7.69 -9.09
C TYR A 183 -4.08 6.76 -8.76
N PHE A 184 -4.26 5.75 -9.60
CA PHE A 184 -5.12 4.63 -9.28
C PHE A 184 -4.53 3.33 -9.78
N THR A 185 -4.78 2.27 -9.04
CA THR A 185 -4.54 0.89 -9.48
C THR A 185 -5.89 0.23 -9.74
N PHE A 186 -5.88 -0.81 -10.57
CA PHE A 186 -7.06 -1.64 -10.79
C PHE A 186 -6.61 -3.11 -10.87
N GLN A 187 -6.99 -3.92 -9.89
CA GLN A 187 -6.65 -5.34 -9.84
C GLN A 187 -7.92 -6.17 -9.93
N PHE A 188 -8.13 -6.79 -11.09
CA PHE A 188 -9.28 -7.65 -11.38
C PHE A 188 -9.05 -9.07 -10.86
N THR A 189 -10.10 -9.73 -10.37
CA THR A 189 -10.15 -11.16 -10.09
C THR A 189 -10.77 -11.94 -11.23
#